data_AF-A0A933EAH3-F1
#
_entry.id   AF-A0A933EAH3-F1
#
_cell.length_a   1.000
_cell.length_b   1.000
_cell.length_c   1.000
_cell.angle_alpha   90.00
_cell.angle_beta   90.00
_cell.angle_gamma   90.00
#
_symmetry.space_group_name_H-M   'P 1'
#
loop_
_entity.id
_entity.type
_entity.pdbx_description
1 polymer ?
#
loop_
_entity_poly.entity_id
_entity_poly.type
_entity_poly.pdbx_seq_one_letter_code
_entity_poly.pdbx_strand_id
1 'polypeptide(L)'
;MALSDVPSRSRIFIDANIFIYHFTGRSEECRAFLVRVENGDLRGFVGQTTLLEVAHRLMIAEAMENQFGRGTNPAARLSRRPELVRELSKYYFATMKVPQMGVEILSLPRDFLPASQEYRQRHGLLVNDSLVSVYMQHVGVSLLASADAAFDRLPGVRRFGPSDI
;
A
#
# COMPACT_ATOMS: atom_id res chain seq x y z
N MET A 1 2.98 12.66 11.53
CA MET A 1 2.82 11.90 12.79
C MET A 1 3.36 10.49 12.54
N ALA A 2 3.83 9.84 13.60
CA ALA A 2 4.39 8.50 13.50
C ALA A 2 3.28 7.44 13.45
N LEU A 3 3.57 6.24 12.93
CA LEU A 3 2.60 5.14 12.93
C LEU A 3 2.19 4.70 14.34
N SER A 4 3.07 4.88 15.32
CA SER A 4 2.79 4.64 16.75
C SER A 4 1.70 5.56 17.30
N ASP A 5 1.52 6.76 16.73
CA ASP A 5 0.57 7.77 17.22
C ASP A 5 -0.88 7.48 16.78
N VAL A 6 -1.12 6.46 15.96
CA VAL A 6 -2.49 6.10 15.53
C VAL A 6 -3.31 5.70 16.76
N PRO A 7 -4.46 6.33 17.05
CA PRO A 7 -5.24 6.00 18.24
C PRO A 7 -5.81 4.59 18.16
N SER A 8 -5.81 3.86 19.29
CA SER A 8 -6.47 2.56 19.40
C SER A 8 -7.94 2.60 18.99
N ARG A 9 -8.44 1.46 18.50
CA ARG A 9 -9.81 1.25 17.97
C ARG A 9 -10.17 2.13 16.78
N SER A 10 -9.18 2.76 16.15
CA SER A 10 -9.41 3.59 14.96
C SER A 10 -9.61 2.74 13.71
N ARG A 11 -10.28 3.34 12.72
CA ARG A 11 -10.35 2.87 11.35
C ARG A 11 -9.28 3.58 10.53
N ILE A 12 -8.47 2.85 9.80
CA ILE A 12 -7.33 3.41 9.05
C ILE A 12 -7.19 2.75 7.69
N PHE A 13 -7.01 3.56 6.66
CA PHE A 13 -6.64 3.07 5.33
C PHE A 13 -5.13 2.91 5.27
N ILE A 14 -4.65 1.82 4.66
CA ILE A 14 -3.24 1.45 4.62
C ILE A 14 -2.77 1.50 3.17
N ASP A 15 -1.79 2.35 2.92
CA ASP A 15 -1.19 2.52 1.61
C ASP A 15 -0.19 1.39 1.28
N ALA A 16 0.13 1.21 -0.01
CA ALA A 16 0.98 0.14 -0.50
C ALA A 16 2.39 0.17 0.14
N ASN A 17 2.95 1.37 0.34
CA ASN A 17 4.30 1.52 0.87
C ASN A 17 4.47 0.90 2.28
N ILE A 18 3.44 0.93 3.13
CA ILE A 18 3.48 0.36 4.48
C ILE A 18 3.70 -1.16 4.42
N PHE A 19 2.93 -1.85 3.57
CA PHE A 19 3.09 -3.29 3.35
C PHE A 19 4.44 -3.63 2.74
N ILE A 20 4.90 -2.83 1.77
CA ILE A 20 6.17 -3.07 1.09
C ILE A 20 7.32 -2.96 2.08
N TYR A 21 7.34 -1.92 2.92
CA TYR A 21 8.38 -1.77 3.94
C TYR A 21 8.33 -2.88 5.00
N HIS A 22 7.15 -3.34 5.38
CA HIS A 22 7.01 -4.50 6.25
C HIS A 22 7.58 -5.78 5.61
N PHE A 23 7.12 -6.16 4.42
CA PHE A 23 7.51 -7.43 3.78
C PHE A 23 8.96 -7.46 3.28
N THR A 24 9.56 -6.29 3.03
CA THR A 24 10.98 -6.17 2.69
C THR A 24 11.88 -5.99 3.91
N GLY A 25 11.32 -5.95 5.13
CA GLY A 25 12.08 -5.80 6.37
C GLY A 25 12.75 -4.43 6.52
N ARG A 26 12.21 -3.40 5.86
CA ARG A 26 12.79 -2.05 5.85
C ARG A 26 12.33 -1.15 7.00
N SER A 27 11.20 -1.45 7.64
CA SER A 27 10.65 -0.65 8.74
C SER A 27 10.10 -1.53 9.85
N GLU A 28 10.63 -1.33 11.05
CA GLU A 28 10.14 -1.91 12.28
C GLU A 28 8.85 -1.21 12.73
N GLU A 29 8.68 0.08 12.45
CA GLU A 29 7.43 0.79 12.71
C GLU A 29 6.26 0.23 11.88
N CYS A 30 6.47 -0.05 10.59
CA CYS A 30 5.45 -0.70 9.75
C CYS A 30 5.10 -2.10 10.28
N ARG A 31 6.09 -2.86 10.76
CA ARG A 31 5.85 -4.17 11.40
C ARG A 31 5.01 -4.01 12.66
N ALA A 32 5.39 -3.13 13.58
CA ALA A 32 4.65 -2.89 14.82
C ALA A 32 3.22 -2.40 14.55
N PHE A 33 3.04 -1.52 13.55
CA PHE A 33 1.74 -1.03 13.11
C PHE A 33 0.84 -2.16 12.59
N LEU A 34 1.34 -3.02 11.71
CA LEU A 34 0.53 -4.13 11.17
C LEU A 34 0.20 -5.18 12.24
N VAL A 35 1.07 -5.39 13.24
CA VAL A 35 0.76 -6.22 14.42
C VAL A 35 -0.42 -5.65 15.22
N ARG A 36 -0.57 -4.32 15.30
CA ARG A 36 -1.76 -3.71 15.93
C ARG A 36 -3.04 -4.01 15.15
N VAL A 37 -2.98 -4.05 13.82
CA VAL A 37 -4.11 -4.43 12.96
C VAL A 37 -4.44 -5.92 13.16
N GLU A 38 -3.42 -6.77 13.12
CA GLU A 38 -3.54 -8.23 13.31
C GLU A 38 -4.16 -8.59 14.67
N ASN A 39 -3.78 -7.87 15.73
CA ASN A 39 -4.35 -8.05 17.06
C ASN A 39 -5.75 -7.42 17.25
N GLY A 40 -6.29 -6.76 16.23
CA GLY A 40 -7.60 -6.10 16.29
C GLY A 40 -7.63 -4.79 17.08
N ASP A 41 -6.48 -4.21 17.44
CA ASP A 41 -6.40 -2.87 18.05
C ASP A 41 -6.78 -1.80 17.02
N LEU A 42 -6.47 -2.00 15.75
CA LEU A 42 -6.83 -1.13 14.64
C LEU A 42 -7.66 -1.88 13.61
N ARG A 43 -8.68 -1.22 13.04
CA ARG A 43 -9.39 -1.76 11.87
C ARG A 43 -8.74 -1.22 10.59
N GLY A 44 -7.91 -2.04 9.96
CA GLY A 44 -7.18 -1.69 8.73
C GLY A 44 -7.98 -1.97 7.46
N PHE A 45 -7.86 -1.08 6.48
CA PHE A 45 -8.47 -1.21 5.14
C PHE A 45 -7.41 -1.05 4.07
N VAL A 46 -7.55 -1.77 2.95
CA VAL A 46 -6.71 -1.61 1.75
C VAL A 46 -7.58 -1.71 0.50
N GLY A 47 -7.28 -0.93 -0.54
CA GLY A 47 -7.95 -1.05 -1.83
C GLY A 47 -7.44 -2.23 -2.64
N GLN A 48 -8.28 -2.84 -3.47
CA GLN A 48 -7.85 -3.87 -4.44
C GLN A 48 -6.72 -3.40 -5.35
N THR A 49 -6.78 -2.15 -5.86
CA THR A 49 -5.70 -1.61 -6.71
C THR A 49 -4.42 -1.35 -5.93
N THR A 50 -4.54 -0.87 -4.68
CA THR A 50 -3.41 -0.73 -3.75
C THR A 50 -2.77 -2.09 -3.46
N LEU A 51 -3.56 -3.15 -3.28
CA LEU A 51 -3.05 -4.51 -3.07
C LEU A 51 -2.32 -5.06 -4.31
N LEU A 52 -2.81 -4.76 -5.52
CA LEU A 52 -2.10 -5.08 -6.76
C LEU A 52 -0.76 -4.33 -6.86
N GLU A 53 -0.70 -3.08 -6.40
CA GLU A 53 0.56 -2.34 -6.32
C GLU A 53 1.55 -3.01 -5.35
N VAL A 54 1.08 -3.46 -4.18
CA VAL A 54 1.89 -4.26 -3.23
C VAL A 54 2.46 -5.49 -3.93
N ALA A 55 1.60 -6.30 -4.58
CA ALA A 55 2.05 -7.49 -5.31
C ALA A 55 3.10 -7.17 -6.36
N HIS A 56 2.87 -6.15 -7.18
CA HIS A 56 3.80 -5.73 -8.23
C HIS A 56 5.15 -5.28 -7.63
N ARG A 57 5.14 -4.42 -6.60
CA ARG A 57 6.39 -3.92 -6.00
C ARG A 57 7.17 -5.02 -5.28
N LEU A 58 6.49 -5.98 -4.66
CA LEU A 58 7.14 -7.16 -4.08
C LEU A 58 7.69 -8.12 -5.14
N MET A 59 7.03 -8.26 -6.29
CA MET A 59 7.55 -9.04 -7.43
C MET A 59 8.87 -8.44 -7.92
N ILE A 60 8.93 -7.11 -8.04
CA ILE A 60 10.17 -6.43 -8.39
C ILE A 60 11.26 -6.65 -7.34
N ALA A 61 10.92 -6.57 -6.05
CA ALA A 61 11.87 -6.83 -4.96
C ALA A 61 12.42 -8.27 -5.01
N GLU A 62 11.57 -9.27 -5.17
CA GLU A 62 11.97 -10.68 -5.30
C GLU A 62 12.88 -10.91 -6.53
N ALA A 63 12.56 -10.28 -7.67
CA ALA A 63 13.41 -10.37 -8.86
C ALA A 63 14.81 -9.76 -8.61
N MET A 64 14.90 -8.70 -7.81
CA MET A 64 16.19 -8.12 -7.42
C MET A 64 16.97 -9.06 -6.48
N GLU A 65 16.31 -9.65 -5.49
CA GLU A 65 16.90 -10.63 -4.55
C GLU A 65 17.48 -11.86 -5.28
N ASN A 66 16.74 -12.39 -6.25
CA ASN A 66 17.16 -13.54 -7.06
C ASN A 66 18.29 -13.20 -8.05
N GLN A 67 18.85 -11.99 -8.02
CA GLN A 67 19.83 -11.46 -8.97
C GLN A 67 19.33 -11.49 -10.43
N PHE A 68 18.01 -11.69 -10.62
CA PHE A 68 17.33 -11.44 -11.87
C PHE A 68 17.27 -9.93 -12.18
N GLY A 69 17.83 -9.08 -11.32
CA GLY A 69 17.90 -7.63 -11.44
C GLY A 69 19.29 -7.04 -11.71
N ARG A 70 20.31 -7.79 -12.16
CA ARG A 70 21.56 -7.17 -12.65
C ARG A 70 21.25 -6.31 -13.90
N GLY A 71 21.05 -5.00 -13.71
CA GLY A 71 20.69 -4.02 -14.75
C GLY A 71 19.83 -2.86 -14.20
N THR A 72 19.63 -1.79 -14.98
CA THR A 72 19.02 -0.52 -14.52
C THR A 72 17.49 -0.54 -14.35
N ASN A 73 16.77 -1.57 -14.83
CA ASN A 73 15.31 -1.66 -14.70
C ASN A 73 14.80 -3.12 -14.60
N PRO A 74 14.54 -3.64 -13.39
CA PRO A 74 14.03 -4.99 -13.18
C PRO A 74 12.67 -5.25 -13.86
N ALA A 75 11.75 -4.28 -13.85
CA ALA A 75 10.42 -4.44 -14.44
C ALA A 75 10.49 -4.61 -15.97
N ALA A 76 11.32 -3.82 -16.63
CA ALA A 76 11.56 -3.96 -18.06
C ALA A 76 12.24 -5.28 -18.44
N ARG A 77 13.03 -5.87 -17.54
CA ARG A 77 13.62 -7.19 -17.77
C ARG A 77 12.60 -8.31 -17.62
N LEU A 78 11.77 -8.27 -16.57
CA LEU A 78 10.69 -9.24 -16.36
C LEU A 78 9.71 -9.25 -17.54
N SER A 79 9.34 -8.08 -18.07
CA SER A 79 8.43 -7.99 -19.22
C SER A 79 9.02 -8.60 -20.50
N ARG A 80 10.34 -8.56 -20.67
CA ARG A 80 11.06 -9.19 -21.81
C ARG A 80 11.35 -10.68 -21.61
N ARG A 81 11.25 -11.18 -20.37
CA ARG A 81 11.61 -12.56 -20.00
C ARG A 81 10.51 -13.19 -19.14
N PRO A 82 9.37 -13.59 -19.74
CA PRO A 82 8.22 -14.14 -19.01
C PRO A 82 8.55 -15.42 -18.22
N GLU A 83 9.57 -16.17 -18.61
CA GLU A 83 10.07 -17.32 -17.86
C GLU A 83 10.59 -16.93 -16.48
N LEU A 84 11.24 -15.77 -16.33
CA LEU A 84 11.68 -15.28 -15.02
C LEU A 84 10.48 -14.97 -14.12
N VAL A 85 9.40 -14.42 -14.67
CA VAL A 85 8.16 -14.15 -13.91
C VAL A 85 7.55 -15.45 -13.38
N ARG A 86 7.59 -16.53 -14.16
CA ARG A 86 7.06 -17.85 -13.76
C ARG A 86 7.84 -18.49 -12.60
N GLU A 87 9.08 -18.06 -12.37
CA GLU A 87 9.90 -18.53 -11.25
C GLU A 87 9.65 -17.75 -9.95
N LEU A 88 8.98 -16.59 -10.01
CA LEU A 88 8.68 -15.77 -8.85
C LEU A 88 7.43 -16.27 -8.13
N SER A 89 7.48 -16.31 -6.81
CA SER A 89 6.34 -16.74 -5.98
C SER A 89 6.31 -16.12 -4.58
N LYS A 90 7.44 -15.65 -4.05
CA LYS A 90 7.53 -15.01 -2.73
C LYS A 90 6.61 -13.79 -2.65
N TYR A 91 6.56 -12.98 -3.70
CA TYR A 91 5.67 -11.80 -3.77
C TYR A 91 4.19 -12.17 -3.61
N TYR A 92 3.77 -13.28 -4.20
CA TYR A 92 2.39 -13.75 -4.15
C TYR A 92 2.04 -14.18 -2.72
N PHE A 93 2.87 -15.02 -2.10
CA PHE A 93 2.65 -15.48 -0.74
C PHE A 93 2.69 -14.32 0.28
N ALA A 94 3.58 -13.35 0.10
CA ALA A 94 3.61 -12.16 0.94
C ALA A 94 2.32 -11.33 0.79
N THR A 95 1.86 -11.09 -0.44
CA THR A 95 0.61 -10.33 -0.68
C THR A 95 -0.60 -11.05 -0.09
N MET A 96 -0.67 -12.38 -0.19
CA MET A 96 -1.75 -13.19 0.37
C MET A 96 -1.81 -13.18 1.91
N LYS A 97 -0.74 -12.75 2.59
CA LYS A 97 -0.77 -12.54 4.05
C LYS A 97 -1.54 -11.29 4.46
N VAL A 98 -1.70 -10.30 3.58
CA VAL A 98 -2.40 -9.05 3.92
C VAL A 98 -3.81 -9.29 4.50
N PRO A 99 -4.71 -10.06 3.86
CA PRO A 99 -6.00 -10.38 4.48
C PRO A 99 -5.89 -11.28 5.72
N GLN A 100 -4.84 -12.11 5.82
CA GLN A 100 -4.60 -12.97 6.99
C GLN A 100 -4.22 -12.15 8.24
N MET A 101 -3.64 -10.96 8.05
CA MET A 101 -3.35 -9.97 9.10
C MET A 101 -4.59 -9.19 9.56
N GLY A 102 -5.81 -9.58 9.16
CA GLY A 102 -7.05 -8.89 9.54
C GLY A 102 -7.32 -7.59 8.77
N VAL A 103 -6.59 -7.31 7.69
CA VAL A 103 -6.83 -6.15 6.83
C VAL A 103 -8.04 -6.41 5.90
N GLU A 104 -8.99 -5.49 5.90
CA GLU A 104 -10.18 -5.57 5.04
C GLU A 104 -9.87 -5.07 3.62
N ILE A 105 -10.11 -5.90 2.61
CA ILE A 105 -9.87 -5.56 1.19
C ILE A 105 -11.13 -4.93 0.60
N LEU A 106 -11.00 -3.69 0.13
CA LEU A 106 -12.07 -2.91 -0.49
C LEU A 106 -12.11 -3.10 -2.00
N SER A 107 -13.29 -3.41 -2.51
CA SER A 107 -13.54 -3.50 -3.95
C SER A 107 -13.48 -2.13 -4.60
N LEU A 108 -12.93 -2.06 -5.82
CA LEU A 108 -12.86 -0.80 -6.57
C LEU A 108 -14.29 -0.24 -6.79
N PRO A 109 -14.59 1.01 -6.36
CA PRO A 109 -15.91 1.61 -6.54
C PRO A 109 -16.27 1.72 -8.02
N ARG A 110 -17.55 1.61 -8.39
CA ARG A 110 -17.96 1.61 -9.81
C ARG A 110 -17.65 2.93 -10.52
N ASP A 111 -17.70 4.03 -9.79
CA ASP A 111 -17.47 5.41 -10.23
C ASP A 111 -16.02 5.87 -9.98
N PHE A 112 -15.08 4.94 -9.79
CA PHE A 112 -13.70 5.26 -9.43
C PHE A 112 -13.01 6.23 -10.41
N LEU A 113 -13.24 6.10 -11.73
CA LEU A 113 -12.61 6.96 -12.73
C LEU A 113 -13.02 8.44 -12.59
N PRO A 114 -14.31 8.80 -12.65
CA PRO A 114 -14.72 10.18 -12.45
C PRO A 114 -14.44 10.68 -11.03
N ALA A 115 -14.67 9.86 -9.98
CA ALA A 115 -14.41 10.26 -8.60
C ALA A 115 -12.93 10.59 -8.36
N SER A 116 -12.01 9.76 -8.88
CA SER A 116 -10.57 9.98 -8.73
C SER A 116 -10.05 11.17 -9.55
N GLN A 117 -10.74 11.55 -10.64
CA GLN A 117 -10.35 12.71 -11.46
C GLN A 117 -10.43 14.01 -10.65
N GLU A 118 -11.45 14.17 -9.81
CA GLU A 118 -11.60 15.33 -8.94
C GLU A 118 -10.40 15.47 -8.00
N TYR A 119 -9.97 14.35 -7.39
CA TYR A 119 -8.79 14.32 -6.53
C TYR A 119 -7.50 14.70 -7.27
N ARG A 120 -7.31 14.19 -8.50
CA ARG A 120 -6.15 14.56 -9.33
C ARG A 120 -6.14 16.06 -9.66
N GLN A 121 -7.27 16.60 -10.10
CA GLN A 121 -7.37 18.01 -10.51
C GLN A 121 -7.23 18.98 -9.33
N ARG A 122 -7.84 18.66 -8.18
CA ARG A 122 -7.85 19.57 -7.03
C ARG A 122 -6.61 19.48 -6.16
N HIS A 123 -6.00 18.30 -6.05
CA HIS A 123 -4.91 18.05 -5.10
C HIS A 123 -3.58 17.65 -5.77
N GLY A 124 -3.57 17.50 -7.11
CA GLY A 124 -2.38 17.16 -7.86
C GLY A 124 -1.84 15.76 -7.56
N LEU A 125 -2.72 14.83 -7.19
CA LEU A 125 -2.36 13.44 -6.94
C LEU A 125 -2.11 12.68 -8.25
N LEU A 126 -1.25 11.66 -8.19
CA LEU A 126 -1.09 10.71 -9.27
C LEU A 126 -2.32 9.78 -9.37
N VAL A 127 -2.41 9.03 -10.46
CA VAL A 127 -3.58 8.19 -10.76
C VAL A 127 -3.86 7.19 -9.64
N ASN A 128 -2.86 6.43 -9.19
CA ASN A 128 -3.06 5.43 -8.14
C ASN A 128 -3.35 6.07 -6.78
N ASP A 129 -2.61 7.12 -6.41
CA ASP A 129 -2.81 7.83 -5.15
C ASP A 129 -4.21 8.46 -5.07
N SER A 130 -4.74 8.95 -6.19
CA SER A 130 -6.10 9.47 -6.24
C SER A 130 -7.17 8.40 -5.96
N LEU A 131 -6.88 7.11 -6.20
CA LEU A 131 -7.79 6.01 -5.86
C LEU A 131 -7.79 5.72 -4.36
N VAL A 132 -6.66 5.91 -3.67
CA VAL A 132 -6.60 5.81 -2.19
C VAL A 132 -7.62 6.77 -1.57
N SER A 133 -7.70 8.00 -2.06
CA SER A 133 -8.68 9.00 -1.59
C SER A 133 -10.12 8.56 -1.85
N VAL A 134 -10.40 7.97 -3.02
CA VAL A 134 -11.73 7.44 -3.36
C VAL A 134 -12.13 6.29 -2.44
N TYR A 135 -11.22 5.35 -2.16
CA TYR A 135 -11.49 4.27 -1.21
C TYR A 135 -11.79 4.82 0.20
N MET A 136 -10.94 5.72 0.69
CA MET A 136 -11.12 6.37 1.99
C MET A 136 -12.48 7.05 2.12
N GLN A 137 -12.89 7.80 1.08
CA GLN A 137 -14.20 8.44 1.01
C GLN A 137 -15.33 7.39 1.04
N HIS A 138 -15.22 6.33 0.25
CA HIS A 138 -16.25 5.29 0.13
C HIS A 138 -16.55 4.59 1.47
N VAL A 139 -15.53 4.38 2.31
CA VAL A 139 -15.70 3.73 3.62
C VAL A 139 -15.78 4.72 4.79
N GLY A 140 -15.73 6.02 4.53
CA GLY A 140 -15.77 7.07 5.54
C GLY A 140 -14.59 7.03 6.51
N VAL A 141 -13.38 6.82 5.99
CA VAL A 141 -12.13 6.76 6.77
C VAL A 141 -11.29 8.01 6.49
N SER A 142 -10.81 8.66 7.56
CA SER A 142 -9.99 9.87 7.49
C SER A 142 -8.53 9.65 7.89
N LEU A 143 -8.20 8.52 8.55
CA LEU A 143 -6.83 8.20 8.91
C LEU A 143 -6.17 7.41 7.78
N LEU A 144 -4.94 7.78 7.43
CA LEU A 144 -4.13 7.13 6.40
C LEU A 144 -2.78 6.71 6.98
N ALA A 145 -2.42 5.44 6.85
CA ALA A 145 -1.05 4.98 7.05
C ALA A 145 -0.31 5.04 5.70
N SER A 146 0.61 5.99 5.54
CA SER A 146 1.42 6.16 4.33
C SER A 146 2.70 6.97 4.60
N ALA A 147 3.79 6.58 3.95
CA ALA A 147 5.01 7.37 3.89
C ALA A 147 4.94 8.54 2.88
N ASP A 148 3.94 8.61 2.01
CA ASP A 148 3.86 9.63 0.97
C ASP A 148 3.24 10.95 1.50
N ALA A 149 4.06 11.99 1.55
CA ALA A 149 3.65 13.33 1.98
C ALA A 149 2.67 14.03 1.01
N ALA A 150 2.47 13.53 -0.21
CA ALA A 150 1.48 14.09 -1.14
C ALA A 150 0.05 14.08 -0.56
N PHE A 151 -0.27 13.09 0.29
CA PHE A 151 -1.57 13.00 0.96
C PHE A 151 -1.79 14.08 2.03
N ASP A 152 -0.76 14.77 2.50
CA ASP A 152 -0.90 15.89 3.45
C ASP A 152 -1.66 17.07 2.84
N ARG A 153 -1.84 17.08 1.51
CA ARG A 153 -2.62 18.09 0.76
C ARG A 153 -4.12 17.82 0.78
N LEU A 154 -4.56 16.64 1.25
CA LEU A 154 -5.97 16.26 1.24
C LEU A 154 -6.71 16.80 2.46
N PRO A 155 -7.77 17.61 2.27
CA PRO A 155 -8.55 18.12 3.38
C PRO A 155 -9.26 16.97 4.10
N GLY A 156 -9.20 16.98 5.43
CA GLY A 156 -9.85 15.97 6.26
C GLY A 156 -9.13 14.62 6.33
N VAL A 157 -8.00 14.45 5.65
CA VAL A 157 -7.15 13.26 5.77
C VAL A 157 -6.04 13.53 6.79
N ARG A 158 -5.81 12.56 7.67
CA ARG A 158 -4.74 12.58 8.66
C ARG A 158 -3.75 11.45 8.38
N ARG A 159 -2.56 11.81 7.91
CA ARG A 159 -1.51 10.84 7.55
C ARG A 159 -0.58 10.52 8.72
N PHE A 160 -0.32 9.23 8.91
CA PHE A 160 0.67 8.67 9.81
C PHE A 160 1.69 7.89 8.96
N GLY A 161 2.97 8.16 9.14
CA GLY A 161 4.03 7.54 8.35
C GLY A 161 5.13 6.95 9.24
N PRO A 162 5.88 5.95 8.74
CA PRO A 162 7.03 5.43 9.45
C PRO A 162 8.13 6.49 9.55
N SER A 163 8.79 6.61 10.70
CA SER A 163 9.94 7.52 10.87
C SER A 163 11.31 6.85 10.65
N ASP A 164 11.32 5.55 10.40
CA ASP A 164 12.51 4.68 10.27
C ASP A 164 12.83 4.26 8.82
N ILE A 165 12.35 5.02 7.82
CA ILE A 165 12.50 4.74 6.37
C ILE A 165 13.34 5.76 5.63
#